data_AF-A0A7K9Z776-F1
#
_entry.id   AF-A0A7K9Z776-F1
#
_cell.length_a   1.000
_cell.length_b   1.000
_cell.length_c   1.000
_cell.angle_alpha   90.00
_cell.angle_beta   90.00
_cell.angle_gamma   90.00
#
_symmetry.space_group_name_H-M   'P 1'
#
loop_
_entity.id
_entity.type
_entity.pdbx_description
1 polymer ?
#
loop_
_entity_poly.entity_id
_entity_poly.type
_entity_poly.pdbx_seq_one_letter_code
_entity_poly.pdbx_strand_id
1 'polypeptide(L)'
;VMMVQRGINVRGRCKTTNTFVHTPPGNLNTLCINQPNRALRTTQRQYPVTVCNMIRRNPCTYAGNQFNHRVEVGCWGGLPVHLNNSFP
;
A
#
# COMPACT_ATOMS: atom_id res chain seq x y z
N VAL A 1 -10.98 9.97 5.15
CA VAL A 1 -11.67 8.97 6.01
C VAL A 1 -10.78 7.76 6.29
N MET A 2 -10.43 6.94 5.29
CA MET A 2 -9.65 5.70 5.49
C MET A 2 -8.32 5.87 6.23
N MET A 3 -7.61 6.98 6.00
CA MET A 3 -6.35 7.28 6.69
C MET A 3 -6.49 7.33 8.23
N VAL A 4 -7.64 7.80 8.74
CA VAL A 4 -7.90 7.86 10.18
C VAL A 4 -8.45 6.51 10.67
N GLN A 5 -9.42 5.93 9.96
CA GLN A 5 -10.04 4.65 10.33
C GLN A 5 -9.03 3.50 10.41
N ARG A 6 -7.99 3.52 9.59
CA ARG A 6 -6.90 2.52 9.59
C ARG A 6 -5.74 2.88 10.53
N GLY A 7 -5.88 3.94 11.33
CA GLY A 7 -4.82 4.39 12.24
C GLY A 7 -3.52 4.76 11.52
N ILE A 8 -3.59 5.24 10.28
CA ILE A 8 -2.39 5.69 9.53
C ILE A 8 -2.03 7.11 9.98
N ASN A 9 -3.04 7.93 10.28
CA ASN A 9 -2.86 9.23 10.90
C ASN A 9 -3.02 9.10 12.42
N VAL A 10 -1.90 9.04 13.15
CA VAL A 10 -1.89 8.85 14.61
C VAL A 10 -1.28 10.09 15.28
N ARG A 11 -1.89 10.57 16.37
CA ARG A 11 -1.36 11.66 17.21
C ARG A 11 -0.97 12.93 16.43
N GLY A 12 -1.80 13.35 15.48
CA GLY A 12 -1.56 14.55 14.67
C GLY A 12 -0.47 14.41 13.59
N ARG A 13 0.10 13.20 13.40
CA ARG A 13 1.04 12.94 12.31
C ARG A 13 0.27 12.47 11.08
N CYS A 14 0.30 13.27 10.03
CA CYS A 14 -0.22 12.91 8.71
C CYS A 14 0.88 12.18 7.93
N LYS A 15 0.60 10.96 7.46
CA LYS A 15 1.47 10.29 6.48
C LYS A 15 1.41 11.08 5.17
N THR A 16 2.56 11.32 4.53
CA THR A 16 2.67 12.14 3.31
C THR A 16 2.00 11.47 2.12
N THR A 17 2.31 10.18 1.89
CA THR A 17 1.73 9.38 0.82
C THR A 17 1.34 8.01 1.35
N ASN A 18 0.19 7.51 0.92
CA ASN A 18 -0.24 6.14 1.21
C ASN A 18 -1.03 5.56 0.05
N THR A 19 -0.80 4.29 -0.26
CA THR A 19 -1.54 3.58 -1.29
C THR A 19 -2.40 2.49 -0.65
N PHE A 20 -3.68 2.45 -1.01
CA PHE A 20 -4.58 1.33 -0.71
C PHE A 20 -4.71 0.47 -1.96
N VAL A 21 -4.45 -0.82 -1.82
CA VAL A 21 -4.61 -1.79 -2.91
C VAL A 21 -5.95 -2.49 -2.76
N HIS A 22 -6.77 -2.46 -3.81
CA HIS A 22 -8.12 -3.03 -3.80
C HIS A 22 -8.09 -4.46 -4.32
N THR A 23 -7.67 -5.38 -3.46
CA THR A 23 -7.62 -6.81 -3.77
C THR A 23 -7.73 -7.65 -2.49
N PRO A 24 -8.29 -8.87 -2.55
CA PRO A 24 -8.20 -9.81 -1.44
C PRO A 24 -6.74 -10.04 -1.00
N PRO A 25 -6.43 -10.07 0.31
CA PRO A 25 -5.06 -10.25 0.80
C PRO A 25 -4.36 -11.51 0.28
N GLY A 26 -5.11 -12.59 0.08
CA GLY A 26 -4.60 -13.85 -0.47
C GLY A 26 -3.86 -13.67 -1.80
N ASN A 27 -4.29 -12.72 -2.63
CA ASN A 27 -3.65 -12.42 -3.91
C ASN A 27 -2.25 -11.79 -3.77
N LEU A 28 -1.95 -11.17 -2.63
CA LEU A 28 -0.62 -10.63 -2.32
C LEU A 28 0.20 -11.62 -1.50
N ASN A 29 -0.44 -12.40 -0.63
CA ASN A 29 0.23 -13.43 0.18
C ASN A 29 0.97 -14.45 -0.68
N THR A 30 0.37 -14.87 -1.80
CA THR A 30 0.98 -15.83 -2.73
C THR A 30 2.30 -15.38 -3.33
N LEU A 31 2.57 -14.07 -3.38
CA LEU A 31 3.85 -13.53 -3.87
C LEU A 31 5.02 -13.89 -2.97
N CYS A 32 4.77 -14.01 -1.67
CA CYS A 32 5.80 -14.17 -0.64
C CYS A 32 6.00 -15.62 -0.20
N ILE A 33 5.14 -16.56 -0.63
CA ILE A 33 5.31 -17.99 -0.34
C ILE A 33 6.68 -18.46 -0.84
N ASN A 34 7.42 -19.12 0.06
CA ASN A 34 8.77 -19.64 -0.18
C ASN A 34 9.79 -18.60 -0.69
N GLN A 35 9.57 -17.30 -0.40
CA GLN A 35 10.54 -16.25 -0.68
C GLN A 35 11.44 -16.01 0.54
N PRO A 36 12.73 -15.68 0.34
CA PRO A 36 13.60 -15.27 1.43
C PRO A 36 13.10 -13.97 2.05
N ASN A 37 13.45 -13.75 3.33
CA ASN A 37 13.17 -12.49 4.00
C ASN A 37 13.79 -11.31 3.24
N ARG A 38 13.08 -10.18 3.22
CA ARG A 38 13.43 -8.95 2.50
C ARG A 38 13.36 -9.07 0.97
N ALA A 39 12.84 -10.16 0.41
CA ALA A 39 12.55 -10.23 -1.02
C ALA A 39 11.52 -9.16 -1.41
N LEU A 40 11.73 -8.51 -2.56
CA LEU A 40 10.74 -7.66 -3.23
C LEU A 40 10.05 -8.47 -4.31
N ARG A 41 8.71 -8.46 -4.33
CA ARG A 41 7.90 -9.23 -5.26
C ARG A 41 6.80 -8.36 -5.86
N THR A 42 6.66 -8.45 -7.18
CA THR A 42 5.71 -7.64 -7.94
C THR A 42 4.59 -8.51 -8.51
N THR A 43 3.36 -8.02 -8.42
CA THR A 43 2.19 -8.69 -8.99
C THR A 43 2.31 -8.84 -10.50
N GLN A 44 1.88 -9.97 -11.06
CA GLN A 44 1.87 -10.17 -12.52
C GLN A 44 0.77 -9.39 -13.25
N ARG A 45 -0.37 -9.23 -12.59
CA ARG A 45 -1.47 -8.37 -13.07
C ARG A 45 -1.48 -7.04 -12.33
N GLN A 46 -2.12 -6.06 -12.94
CA GLN A 46 -2.45 -4.81 -12.28
C GLN A 46 -3.63 -5.00 -11.32
N TYR A 47 -3.66 -4.20 -10.27
CA TYR A 47 -4.78 -4.07 -9.35
C TYR A 47 -5.25 -2.62 -9.28
N PRO A 48 -6.56 -2.39 -9.04
CA PRO A 48 -7.03 -1.08 -8.70
C PRO A 48 -6.36 -0.62 -7.41
N VAL A 49 -5.82 0.60 -7.40
CA VAL A 49 -5.20 1.22 -6.24
C VAL A 49 -5.76 2.62 -6.03
N THR A 50 -5.80 3.07 -4.78
CA THR A 50 -6.01 4.49 -4.44
C THR A 50 -4.74 5.04 -3.80
N VAL A 51 -4.10 5.98 -4.49
CA VAL A 51 -2.93 6.70 -3.97
C VAL A 51 -3.43 7.99 -3.32
N CYS A 52 -3.23 8.12 -2.01
CA CYS A 52 -3.54 9.30 -1.23
C CYS A 52 -2.27 10.13 -1.01
N ASN A 53 -2.24 11.35 -1.55
CA ASN A 53 -1.17 12.32 -1.34
C ASN A 53 -1.66 13.46 -0.45
N MET A 54 -0.92 13.75 0.62
CA MET A 54 -1.27 14.83 1.55
C MET A 54 -1.11 16.18 0.86
N ILE A 55 -2.16 17.00 0.92
CA ILE A 55 -2.18 18.37 0.40
C ILE A 55 -2.21 19.42 1.52
N ARG A 56 -2.66 19.05 2.73
CA ARG A 56 -2.66 19.92 3.90
C ARG A 56 -2.46 19.10 5.16
N ARG A 57 -1.69 19.63 6.13
CA ARG A 57 -1.33 18.92 7.36
C ARG A 57 -2.32 19.15 8.51
N ASN A 58 -2.93 20.32 8.62
CA ASN A 58 -3.84 20.63 9.72
C ASN A 58 -5.16 21.25 9.23
N PRO A 59 -6.29 20.52 9.25
CA PRO A 59 -6.39 19.06 9.44
C PRO A 59 -5.73 18.31 8.26
N CYS A 60 -5.40 17.01 8.47
CA CYS A 60 -4.85 16.16 7.41
C CYS A 60 -5.84 16.04 6.25
N THR A 61 -5.53 16.67 5.11
CA THR A 61 -6.33 16.60 3.88
C THR A 61 -5.49 15.93 2.80
N TYR A 62 -6.14 15.07 2.01
CA TYR A 62 -5.50 14.27 0.97
C TYR A 62 -6.19 14.46 -0.38
N ALA A 63 -5.42 14.52 -1.45
CA ALA A 63 -5.88 14.23 -2.80
C ALA A 63 -5.75 12.73 -3.06
N GLY A 64 -6.81 12.10 -3.56
CA GLY A 64 -6.85 10.68 -3.88
C GLY A 64 -6.94 10.47 -5.39
N ASN A 65 -5.98 9.75 -5.97
CA ASN A 65 -6.02 9.32 -7.37
C ASN A 65 -6.22 7.81 -7.44
N GLN A 66 -7.01 7.35 -8.40
CA GLN A 66 -7.24 5.94 -8.66
C GLN A 66 -6.47 5.50 -9.91
N PHE A 67 -5.81 4.35 -9.84
CA PHE A 67 -5.05 3.78 -10.94
C PHE A 67 -5.23 2.27 -10.98
N ASN A 68 -4.87 1.66 -12.10
CA ASN A 68 -4.59 0.23 -12.18
C ASN A 68 -3.08 0.06 -12.27
N HIS A 69 -2.47 -0.45 -11.20
CA HIS A 69 -1.01 -0.55 -11.07
C HIS A 69 -0.59 -1.98 -10.76
N ARG A 70 0.61 -2.35 -11.21
CA ARG A 70 1.35 -3.45 -10.58
C ARG A 70 1.76 -3.02 -9.17
N VAL A 71 1.76 -3.97 -8.24
CA VAL A 71 2.02 -3.72 -6.83
C VAL A 71 3.26 -4.49 -6.42
N GLU A 72 4.22 -3.81 -5.82
CA GLU A 72 5.44 -4.41 -5.30
C GLU A 72 5.42 -4.45 -3.77
N VAL A 73 5.62 -5.64 -3.21
CA VAL A 73 5.60 -5.88 -1.76
C VAL A 73 6.94 -6.40 -1.26
N GLY A 74 7.29 -6.04 -0.04
CA GLY A 74 8.39 -6.63 0.71
C GLY A 74 7.93 -7.82 1.54
N CYS A 75 8.65 -8.94 1.45
CA CYS A 75 8.30 -10.19 2.10
C CYS A 75 9.09 -10.44 3.39
N TRP A 76 8.43 -11.05 4.38
CA TRP A 76 9.06 -11.57 5.60
C TRP A 76 8.27 -12.77 6.12
N GLY A 77 8.95 -13.87 6.43
CA GLY A 77 8.31 -15.08 6.96
C GLY A 77 7.20 -15.64 6.06
N GLY A 78 7.37 -15.52 4.74
CA GLY A 78 6.36 -15.98 3.77
C GLY A 78 5.18 -15.04 3.54
N LEU A 79 5.15 -13.84 4.16
CA LEU A 79 4.05 -12.89 4.08
C LEU A 79 4.49 -11.50 3.60
N PRO A 80 3.60 -10.73 2.94
CA PRO A 80 3.86 -9.34 2.59
C PRO A 80 3.72 -8.46 3.84
N VAL A 81 4.78 -7.74 4.20
CA VAL A 81 4.82 -6.88 5.40
C VAL A 81 5.01 -5.40 5.08
N HIS A 82 5.38 -5.08 3.84
CA HIS A 82 5.60 -3.72 3.38
C HIS A 82 5.08 -3.54 1.96
N LEU A 83 4.45 -2.40 1.65
CA LEU A 83 4.19 -1.99 0.28
C LEU A 83 5.36 -1.12 -0.19
N ASN A 84 6.19 -1.64 -1.11
CA ASN A 84 7.36 -0.93 -1.59
C ASN A 84 7.01 0.13 -2.63
N ASN A 85 6.22 -0.26 -3.65
CA ASN A 85 5.83 0.64 -4.72
C ASN A 85 4.53 0.20 -5.42
N SER A 86 3.95 1.10 -6.21
CA SER A 86 2.90 0.80 -7.18
C SER A 86 3.10 1.64 -8.43
N PHE A 87 3.05 1.02 -9.61
CA PHE A 87 3.34 1.67 -10.89
C PHE A 87 2.54 1.03 -12.03
N PRO A 88 2.38 1.72 -13.19
CA PRO A 88 1.69 1.17 -14.36
C PRO A 88 2.18 -0.22 -14.76
#